data_AF-A0A645HFI1-F1
#
_entry.id   AF-A0A645HFI1-F1
#
_cell.length_a   1.000
_cell.length_b   1.000
_cell.length_c   1.000
_cell.angle_alpha   90.00
_cell.angle_beta   90.00
_cell.angle_gamma   90.00
#
_symmetry.space_group_name_H-M   'P 1'
#
loop_
_entity.id
_entity.type
_entity.pdbx_description
1 polymer ?
#
loop_
_entity_poly.entity_id
_entity_poly.type
_entity_poly.pdbx_seq_one_letter_code
_entity_poly.pdbx_strand_id
1 'polypeptide(L)'
;MPQLKLLSESEGAGVYMVEGREGREFFVTGHSEYSPFTLDVEYRRDKEKGLPIELPQNYYRDNDPTKEPLVRWRGHANLLFSNWLNYFVYQETPYNIEDIK
;
A
#
# COMPACT_ATOMS: atom_id res chain seq x y z
N MET A 1 -15.83 19.93 -12.05
CA MET A 1 -14.51 19.29 -12.02
C MET A 1 -14.43 18.49 -10.73
N PRO A 2 -14.33 17.15 -10.75
CA PRO A 2 -14.09 16.41 -9.51
C PRO A 2 -12.76 16.90 -8.92
N GLN A 3 -12.79 17.41 -7.70
CA GLN A 3 -11.60 17.90 -7.02
C GLN A 3 -10.84 16.69 -6.46
N LEU A 4 -9.60 16.52 -6.91
CA LEU A 4 -8.66 15.56 -6.35
C LEU A 4 -7.90 16.21 -5.22
N LYS A 5 -7.71 15.47 -4.13
CA LYS A 5 -6.97 15.91 -2.95
C LYS A 5 -5.82 14.96 -2.69
N LEU A 6 -4.59 15.48 -2.72
CA LEU A 6 -3.40 14.74 -2.36
C LEU A 6 -3.40 14.50 -0.84
N LEU A 7 -3.27 13.23 -0.42
CA LEU A 7 -3.23 12.83 0.98
C LEU A 7 -1.82 12.46 1.44
N SER A 8 -1.02 11.85 0.56
CA SER A 8 0.33 11.41 0.89
C SER A 8 1.19 11.30 -0.35
N GLU A 9 2.46 11.71 -0.21
CA GLU A 9 3.51 11.61 -1.21
C GLU A 9 4.84 11.24 -0.56
N SER A 10 5.80 10.86 -1.41
CA SER A 10 7.18 10.53 -1.06
C SER A 10 8.11 11.30 -1.98
N GLU A 11 9.20 11.84 -1.44
CA GLU A 11 10.24 12.50 -2.24
C GLU A 11 10.84 11.55 -3.29
N GLY A 12 11.00 10.26 -2.95
CA GLY A 12 11.60 9.26 -3.84
C GLY A 12 10.61 8.49 -4.72
N ALA A 13 9.35 8.34 -4.30
CA ALA A 13 8.35 7.52 -5.00
C ALA A 13 7.18 8.34 -5.60
N GLY A 14 7.12 9.65 -5.33
CA GLY A 14 6.06 10.53 -5.81
C GLY A 14 4.74 10.37 -5.05
N VAL A 15 3.64 10.67 -5.74
CA VAL A 15 2.28 10.61 -5.21
C VAL A 15 1.95 9.19 -4.77
N TYR A 16 1.54 9.01 -3.51
CA TYR A 16 1.16 7.71 -2.95
C TYR A 16 -0.36 7.54 -2.82
N MET A 17 -1.04 8.53 -2.24
CA MET A 17 -2.48 8.43 -1.97
C MET A 17 -3.22 9.72 -2.33
N VAL A 18 -4.31 9.57 -3.10
CA VAL A 18 -5.19 10.66 -3.54
C VAL A 18 -6.62 10.30 -3.21
N GLU A 19 -7.36 11.27 -2.69
CA GLU A 19 -8.81 11.21 -2.47
C GLU A 19 -9.53 11.91 -3.62
N GLY A 20 -10.60 11.32 -4.12
CA GLY A 20 -11.49 11.90 -5.12
C GLY A 20 -12.94 11.90 -4.65
N ARG A 21 -13.69 12.91 -5.09
CA ARG A 21 -15.15 13.02 -4.86
C ARG A 21 -15.53 12.84 -3.38
N GLU A 22 -14.83 13.53 -2.49
CA GLU A 22 -15.12 13.58 -1.04
C GLU A 22 -15.13 12.18 -0.41
N GLY A 23 -14.04 11.43 -0.56
CA GLY A 23 -13.89 10.09 0.03
C GLY A 23 -14.59 8.94 -0.71
N ARG A 24 -15.30 9.22 -1.82
CA ARG A 24 -15.89 8.16 -2.66
C ARG A 24 -14.87 7.37 -3.46
N GLU A 25 -13.71 7.96 -3.73
CA GLU A 25 -12.60 7.32 -4.44
C GLU A 25 -11.31 7.51 -3.68
N PHE A 26 -10.54 6.44 -3.60
CA PHE A 26 -9.16 6.47 -3.15
C PHE A 26 -8.28 5.83 -4.20
N PHE A 27 -7.22 6.54 -4.59
CA PHE A 27 -6.21 6.05 -5.50
C PHE A 27 -4.93 5.83 -4.70
N VAL A 28 -4.41 4.60 -4.73
CA VAL A 28 -3.19 4.21 -4.04
C VAL A 28 -2.24 3.64 -5.08
N THR A 29 -1.08 4.27 -5.25
CA THR A 29 -0.10 3.93 -6.30
C THR A 29 1.01 3.00 -5.82
N GLY A 30 1.18 2.88 -4.50
CA GLY A 30 2.06 1.89 -3.89
C GLY A 30 1.30 0.66 -3.42
N HIS A 31 2.04 -0.27 -2.81
CA HIS A 31 1.53 -1.58 -2.43
C HIS A 31 1.56 -1.81 -0.91
N SER A 32 0.70 -1.10 -0.18
CA SER A 32 0.61 -1.28 1.29
C SER A 32 0.18 -2.69 1.71
N GLU A 33 -0.52 -3.40 0.84
CA GLU A 33 -0.98 -4.78 1.05
C GLU A 33 0.13 -5.82 0.98
N TYR A 34 1.33 -5.45 0.52
CA TYR A 34 2.41 -6.42 0.33
C TYR A 34 2.80 -7.12 1.62
N SER A 35 2.97 -8.43 1.48
CA SER A 35 3.53 -9.29 2.52
C SER A 35 5.04 -9.06 2.62
N PRO A 36 5.68 -9.44 3.74
CA PRO A 36 7.11 -9.20 3.96
C PRO A 36 8.02 -9.63 2.81
N PHE A 37 7.69 -10.72 2.13
CA PHE A 37 8.52 -11.35 1.09
C PHE A 37 8.07 -11.06 -0.34
N THR A 38 7.07 -10.21 -0.58
CA THR A 38 6.58 -9.96 -1.95
C THR A 38 7.67 -9.38 -2.85
N LEU A 39 8.35 -8.31 -2.40
CA LEU A 39 9.45 -7.71 -3.16
C LEU A 39 10.67 -8.65 -3.29
N ASP A 40 10.92 -9.50 -2.30
CA ASP A 40 11.98 -10.52 -2.38
C ASP A 40 11.69 -11.54 -3.49
N VAL A 41 10.45 -12.03 -3.57
CA VAL A 41 10.02 -12.96 -4.62
C VAL A 41 10.14 -12.32 -5.99
N GLU A 42 9.73 -11.05 -6.15
CA GLU A 42 9.88 -10.30 -7.40
C GLU A 42 11.34 -10.13 -7.79
N TYR A 43 12.19 -9.68 -6.86
CA TYR A 43 13.61 -9.49 -7.08
C TYR A 43 14.30 -10.79 -7.49
N ARG A 44 14.05 -11.90 -6.78
CA ARG A 44 14.64 -13.20 -7.11
C ARG A 44 14.17 -13.71 -8.47
N ARG A 45 12.87 -13.63 -8.75
CA ARG A 45 12.28 -14.01 -10.04
C ARG A 45 12.95 -13.27 -11.20
N ASP A 46 13.14 -11.97 -11.07
CA ASP A 46 13.68 -11.15 -12.16
C ASP A 46 15.21 -11.28 -12.27
N LYS A 47 15.91 -11.51 -11.16
CA LYS A 47 17.32 -11.87 -11.14
C LYS A 47 17.59 -13.21 -11.81
N GLU A 48 16.76 -14.23 -11.56
CA GLU A 48 16.86 -15.55 -12.20
C GLU A 48 16.67 -15.48 -13.72
N LYS A 49 15.86 -14.52 -14.20
CA LYS A 49 15.70 -14.22 -15.63
C LYS A 49 16.87 -13.44 -16.23
N GLY A 50 17.84 -13.01 -15.42
CA GLY A 50 18.97 -12.19 -15.87
C GLY A 50 18.57 -10.78 -16.30
N LEU A 51 17.46 -10.25 -15.78
CA LEU A 51 17.01 -8.90 -16.10
C LEU A 51 17.92 -7.84 -15.43
N PRO A 52 18.15 -6.67 -16.07
CA PRO A 52 18.94 -5.59 -15.49
C PRO A 52 18.12 -4.83 -14.45
N ILE A 53 17.97 -5.42 -13.26
CA ILE A 53 17.22 -4.87 -12.13
C ILE A 53 18.14 -4.42 -11.00
N GLU A 54 17.66 -3.48 -10.20
CA GLU A 54 18.32 -3.04 -8.97
C GLU A 54 17.74 -3.73 -7.73
N LEU A 55 18.44 -3.64 -6.61
CA LEU A 55 17.89 -4.07 -5.32
C LEU A 55 16.69 -3.19 -4.93
N PRO A 56 15.62 -3.77 -4.36
CA PRO A 56 14.54 -2.98 -3.79
C PRO A 56 15.08 -2.04 -2.70
N GLN A 57 14.87 -0.75 -2.88
CA GLN A 57 15.41 0.27 -1.97
C GLN A 57 14.80 0.15 -0.57
N ASN A 58 15.63 0.35 0.45
CA ASN A 58 15.22 0.37 1.87
C ASN A 58 14.53 -0.92 2.36
N TYR A 59 14.66 -2.02 1.62
CA TYR A 59 13.97 -3.28 1.87
C TYR A 59 14.83 -4.28 2.64
N TYR A 60 16.03 -4.60 2.17
CA TYR A 60 16.93 -5.53 2.87
C TYR A 60 17.79 -4.81 3.92
N ARG A 61 18.14 -5.53 4.99
CA ARG A 61 19.13 -5.04 5.96
C ARG A 61 20.48 -4.85 5.28
N ASP A 62 21.08 -3.68 5.44
CA ASP A 62 22.38 -3.31 4.85
C ASP A 62 22.45 -3.48 3.32
N ASN A 63 21.31 -3.42 2.62
CA ASN A 63 21.19 -3.70 1.19
C ASN A 63 21.71 -5.10 0.78
N ASP A 64 21.58 -6.09 1.67
CA ASP A 64 22.04 -7.46 1.43
C ASP A 64 20.84 -8.42 1.23
N PRO A 65 20.61 -8.93 0.01
CA PRO A 65 19.48 -9.82 -0.29
C PRO A 65 19.58 -11.22 0.33
N THR A 66 20.69 -11.54 1.01
CA THR A 66 20.82 -12.76 1.81
C THR A 66 20.28 -12.60 3.22
N LYS A 67 19.99 -11.36 3.65
CA LYS A 67 19.41 -11.02 4.94
C LYS A 67 17.90 -10.85 4.85
N GLU A 68 17.24 -10.94 6.00
CA GLU A 68 15.78 -10.75 6.11
C GLU A 68 15.33 -9.34 5.70
N PRO A 69 14.13 -9.20 5.08
CA PRO A 69 13.50 -7.92 4.80
C PRO A 69 13.18 -7.11 6.06
N LEU A 70 13.26 -5.79 5.94
CA LEU A 70 12.85 -4.81 6.94
C LEU A 70 11.41 -4.37 6.69
N VAL A 71 10.48 -4.94 7.44
CA VAL A 71 9.05 -4.60 7.31
C VAL A 71 8.74 -3.29 8.04
N ARG A 72 8.69 -2.19 7.28
CA ARG A 72 8.43 -0.83 7.81
C ARG A 72 7.03 -0.27 7.48
N TRP A 73 6.30 -0.91 6.57
CA TRP A 73 5.02 -0.38 6.05
C TRP A 73 3.77 -0.95 6.76
N ARG A 74 3.87 -2.13 7.38
CA ARG A 74 2.70 -2.88 7.91
C ARG A 74 1.81 -2.06 8.85
N GLY A 75 2.40 -1.22 9.71
CA GLY A 75 1.62 -0.37 10.61
C GLY A 75 0.68 0.58 9.85
N HIS A 76 1.20 1.24 8.82
CA HIS A 76 0.41 2.15 7.98
C HIS A 76 -0.58 1.39 7.09
N ALA A 77 -0.22 0.20 6.61
CA ALA A 77 -1.14 -0.65 5.86
C ALA A 77 -2.39 -1.00 6.69
N ASN A 78 -2.20 -1.44 7.94
CA ASN A 78 -3.31 -1.75 8.83
C ASN A 78 -4.20 -0.52 9.07
N LEU A 79 -3.59 0.65 9.34
CA LEU A 79 -4.34 1.90 9.52
C LEU A 79 -5.12 2.29 8.27
N LEU A 80 -4.53 2.15 7.08
CA LEU A 80 -5.18 2.46 5.81
C LEU A 80 -6.48 1.66 5.65
N PHE A 81 -6.41 0.33 5.75
CA PHE A 81 -7.58 -0.52 5.57
C PHE A 81 -8.60 -0.38 6.70
N SER A 82 -8.17 -0.26 7.96
CA SER A 82 -9.08 -0.03 9.08
C SER A 82 -9.81 1.31 8.97
N ASN A 83 -9.11 2.39 8.63
CA ASN A 83 -9.73 3.71 8.48
C ASN A 83 -10.68 3.73 7.28
N TRP A 84 -10.26 3.14 6.15
CA TRP A 84 -11.11 3.05 4.97
C TRP A 84 -12.43 2.34 5.26
N LEU A 85 -12.38 1.15 5.87
CA LEU A 85 -13.60 0.40 6.21
C LEU A 85 -14.48 1.15 7.21
N ASN A 86 -13.89 1.67 8.28
CA ASN A 86 -14.68 2.25 9.37
C ASN A 86 -15.29 3.60 9.01
N TYR A 87 -14.55 4.48 8.33
CA TYR A 87 -14.96 5.87 8.14
C TYR A 87 -15.52 6.15 6.74
N PHE A 88 -15.21 5.33 5.74
CA PHE A 88 -15.62 5.61 4.34
C PHE A 88 -16.53 4.53 3.74
N VAL A 89 -16.50 3.30 4.25
CA VAL A 89 -17.42 2.24 3.82
C VAL A 89 -18.61 2.14 4.77
N TYR A 90 -18.34 1.91 6.06
CA TYR A 90 -19.38 1.59 7.04
C TYR A 90 -20.22 2.81 7.46
N GLN A 91 -19.58 3.92 7.80
CA GLN A 91 -20.30 5.12 8.24
C GLN A 91 -21.12 5.79 7.12
N GLU A 92 -20.69 5.63 5.87
CA GLU A 92 -21.41 6.13 4.69
C GLU A 92 -22.53 5.18 4.21
N THR A 93 -22.52 3.92 4.68
CA THR A 93 -23.53 2.90 4.32
C THR A 93 -24.11 2.26 5.59
N PRO A 94 -24.99 2.97 6.33
CA PRO A 94 -25.59 2.41 7.53
C PRO A 94 -26.34 1.12 7.19
N TYR A 95 -26.00 0.02 7.87
CA TYR A 95 -26.77 -1.21 7.85
C TYR A 95 -27.41 -1.42 9.22
N ASN A 96 -28.61 -2.00 9.24
CA ASN A 96 -29.24 -2.47 10.45
C ASN A 96 -28.88 -3.95 10.65
N ILE A 97 -28.33 -4.30 11.81
CA ILE A 97 -27.91 -5.68 12.09
C ILE A 97 -29.08 -6.67 12.04
N GLU A 98 -30.30 -6.19 12.34
CA GLU A 98 -31.54 -6.97 12.27
C GLU A 98 -31.94 -7.34 10.83
N ASP A 99 -31.39 -6.65 9.82
CA ASP A 99 -31.68 -6.93 8.41
C ASP A 99 -30.74 -8.00 7.82
N ILE A 100 -29.71 -8.42 8.56
CA ILE A 100 -28.76 -9.45 8.17
C ILE A 100 -29.22 -10.80 8.74
N LYS A 101 -29.70 -11.70 7.88
CA LYS A 101 -30.15 -13.06 8.22
C LYS A 101 -29.01 -14.08 8.26
#